data_AF-A0A9P7ACF9-F1
#
_entry.id   AF-A0A9P7ACF9-F1
#
_cell.length_a   1.000
_cell.length_b   1.000
_cell.length_c   1.000
_cell.angle_alpha   90.00
_cell.angle_beta   90.00
_cell.angle_gamma   90.00
#
_symmetry.space_group_name_H-M   'P 1'
#
loop_
_entity.id
_entity.type
_entity.pdbx_description
1 polymer ?
#
loop_
_entity_poly.entity_id
_entity_poly.type
_entity_poly.pdbx_seq_one_letter_code
_entity_poly.pdbx_strand_id
1 'polypeptide(L)'
;ATLEKPPNHSHFSMIPEELLGQQSVLALRRQQLDEQARSKASSTGNTPIINVNFPPELFQSLRALEPALAQAPATALPPVPHPPASVVTTSLLSPAQLAAPGPRMSLTDFCVAYEVSETLQAKLLQNGFSSSHSFRFTSLEDLESIGLLRGELAQLRDAVSRWCGE
;
A
#
# COMPACT_ATOMS: atom_id res chain seq x y z
N ALA A 1 -45.81 -14.44 -3.86
CA ALA A 1 -44.84 -13.60 -3.14
C ALA A 1 -44.81 -12.24 -3.83
N THR A 2 -45.28 -11.20 -3.16
CA THR A 2 -45.31 -9.82 -3.68
C THR A 2 -44.00 -9.12 -3.37
N LEU A 3 -43.47 -8.44 -4.38
CA LEU A 3 -42.10 -7.94 -4.55
C LEU A 3 -41.74 -6.70 -3.69
N GLU A 4 -42.45 -6.45 -2.59
CA GLU A 4 -42.38 -5.14 -1.89
C GLU A 4 -41.78 -5.16 -0.48
N LYS A 5 -41.46 -6.33 0.08
CA LYS A 5 -40.74 -6.38 1.37
C LYS A 5 -39.75 -7.54 1.39
N PRO A 6 -38.45 -7.30 1.59
CA PRO A 6 -37.51 -8.37 1.86
C PRO A 6 -37.97 -9.16 3.09
N PRO A 7 -37.70 -10.48 3.15
CA PRO A 7 -37.91 -11.28 4.34
C PRO A 7 -37.24 -10.58 5.53
N ASN A 8 -38.08 -10.17 6.48
CA ASN A 8 -37.70 -9.45 7.68
C ASN A 8 -36.74 -10.36 8.48
N HIS A 9 -35.44 -10.16 8.31
CA HIS A 9 -34.43 -11.01 8.89
C HIS A 9 -34.31 -10.65 10.37
N SER A 10 -34.71 -11.59 11.24
CA SER A 10 -34.70 -11.47 12.70
C SER A 10 -33.34 -11.12 13.32
N HIS A 11 -32.25 -11.16 12.54
CA HIS A 11 -30.94 -10.70 13.02
C HIS A 11 -30.72 -9.18 12.90
N PHE A 12 -31.64 -8.42 12.29
CA PHE A 12 -31.55 -6.95 12.23
C PHE A 12 -32.21 -6.22 13.41
N SER A 13 -32.88 -6.94 14.31
CA SER A 13 -33.50 -6.38 15.54
C SER A 13 -32.53 -6.31 16.73
N MET A 14 -31.22 -6.18 16.48
CA MET A 14 -30.18 -6.21 17.52
C MET A 14 -29.64 -4.82 17.92
N ILE A 15 -30.33 -3.73 17.59
CA ILE A 15 -30.00 -2.42 18.13
C ILE A 15 -31.05 -2.08 19.19
N PRO A 16 -30.73 -2.21 20.49
CA PRO A 16 -31.58 -1.74 21.59
C PRO A 16 -32.07 -0.32 21.32
N GLU A 17 -33.36 -0.06 21.54
CA GLU A 17 -33.96 1.26 21.37
C GLU A 17 -33.29 2.33 22.24
N GLU A 18 -32.64 1.93 23.34
CA GLU A 18 -31.83 2.76 24.22
C GLU A 18 -30.55 3.33 23.56
N LEU A 19 -30.11 2.76 22.42
CA LEU A 19 -28.96 3.24 21.65
C LEU A 19 -29.36 4.19 20.50
N LEU A 20 -30.66 4.35 20.21
CA LEU A 20 -31.12 5.38 19.27
C LEU A 20 -30.94 6.76 19.90
N GLY A 21 -29.78 7.36 19.64
CA GLY A 21 -29.43 8.71 20.10
C GLY A 21 -28.12 8.78 20.89
N GLN A 22 -27.49 7.66 21.22
CA GLN A 22 -26.13 7.69 21.73
C GLN A 22 -25.19 8.15 20.62
N GLN A 23 -24.49 9.26 20.86
CA GLN A 23 -23.40 9.69 19.98
C GLN A 23 -22.42 8.54 19.83
N SER A 24 -22.22 8.11 18.59
CA SER A 24 -21.20 7.12 18.25
C SER A 24 -19.86 7.57 18.84
N VAL A 25 -19.12 6.64 19.45
CA VAL A 25 -17.76 6.89 19.96
C VAL A 25 -16.86 7.48 18.87
N LEU A 26 -17.11 7.13 17.60
CA LEU A 26 -16.41 7.70 16.45
C LEU A 26 -16.77 9.17 16.21
N ALA A 27 -18.04 9.55 16.38
CA ALA A 27 -18.49 10.92 16.26
C ALA A 27 -17.89 11.80 17.37
N LEU A 28 -17.87 11.30 18.61
CA LEU A 28 -17.23 11.98 19.74
C LEU A 28 -15.72 12.19 19.52
N ARG A 29 -15.03 11.16 18.99
CA ARG A 29 -13.60 11.26 18.70
C ARG A 29 -13.28 12.26 17.59
N ARG A 30 -14.14 12.34 16.56
CA ARG A 30 -13.97 13.33 15.49
C ARG A 30 -14.13 14.75 16.01
N GLN A 31 -15.12 14.98 16.87
CA GLN A 31 -15.32 16.29 17.50
C GLN A 31 -14.13 16.71 18.37
N GLN A 32 -13.54 15.80 19.16
CA GLN A 32 -12.34 16.10 19.94
C GLN A 32 -11.13 16.48 19.08
N LEU A 33 -10.95 15.81 17.93
CA LEU A 33 -9.88 16.15 16.99
C LEU A 33 -10.08 17.54 16.38
N ASP A 34 -11.31 17.90 16.03
CA ASP A 34 -11.65 19.22 15.49
C ASP A 34 -11.43 20.35 16.52
N GLU A 35 -11.76 20.11 17.80
CA GLU A 35 -11.49 21.05 18.90
C GLU A 35 -9.98 21.18 19.19
N GLN A 36 -9.22 20.07 19.09
CA GLN A 36 -7.77 20.10 19.26
C GLN A 36 -7.05 20.79 18.09
N ALA A 37 -7.60 20.68 16.87
CA ALA A 37 -7.10 21.40 15.70
C ALA A 37 -7.36 22.92 15.82
N ARG A 38 -8.53 23.32 16.31
CA ARG A 38 -8.87 24.74 16.53
C ARG A 38 -8.03 25.41 17.61
N SER A 39 -7.69 24.69 18.68
CA SER A 39 -6.86 25.23 19.77
C SER A 39 -5.36 25.28 19.43
N LYS A 40 -4.91 24.67 18.34
CA LYS A 40 -3.52 24.70 17.85
C LYS A 40 -3.27 25.66 16.66
N ALA A 41 -4.28 26.40 16.22
CA ALA A 41 -4.18 27.31 15.07
C ALA A 41 -3.37 28.61 15.34
N SER A 42 -2.51 28.63 16.37
CA SER A 42 -1.62 29.77 16.67
C SER A 42 -0.17 29.36 16.98
N SER A 43 0.34 28.28 16.39
CA SER A 43 1.80 28.07 16.34
C SER A 43 2.23 27.57 14.97
N THR A 44 2.89 28.47 14.26
CA THR A 44 3.72 28.25 13.08
C THR A 44 4.52 26.95 13.16
N GLY A 45 4.55 26.24 12.03
CA GLY A 45 5.29 25.02 11.71
C GLY A 45 6.14 24.37 12.81
N ASN A 46 5.74 23.17 13.22
CA ASN A 46 6.68 22.14 13.64
C ASN A 46 6.05 20.77 13.35
N THR A 47 6.63 20.07 12.38
CA THR A 47 6.39 18.64 12.15
C THR A 47 6.66 17.88 13.46
N PRO A 48 5.80 16.94 13.89
CA PRO A 48 6.05 16.17 15.09
C PRO A 48 7.31 15.31 14.89
N ILE A 49 8.41 15.71 15.54
CA ILE A 49 9.64 14.91 15.62
C ILE A 49 9.35 13.81 16.64
N ILE A 50 9.07 12.60 16.15
CA ILE A 50 8.93 11.42 16.98
C ILE A 50 10.34 10.89 17.26
N ASN A 51 10.88 11.19 18.43
CA ASN A 51 12.16 10.63 18.87
C ASN A 51 11.91 9.24 19.46
N VAL A 52 12.25 8.20 18.71
CA VAL A 52 12.10 6.81 19.15
C VAL A 52 13.42 6.35 19.76
N ASN A 53 13.47 6.27 21.10
CA ASN A 53 14.62 5.74 21.81
C ASN A 53 14.46 4.23 21.98
N PHE A 54 15.25 3.44 21.25
CA PHE A 54 15.22 1.98 21.34
C PHE A 54 16.19 1.51 22.43
N PRO A 55 15.72 0.74 23.43
CA PRO A 55 16.59 0.16 24.44
C PRO A 55 17.61 -0.81 23.80
N PRO A 56 18.90 -0.78 24.21
CA PRO A 56 19.93 -1.66 23.65
C PRO A 56 19.63 -3.16 23.82
N GLU A 57 18.72 -3.53 24.71
CA GLU A 57 18.27 -4.89 24.99
C GLU A 57 17.53 -5.51 23.80
N LEU A 58 16.83 -4.71 22.98
CA LEU A 58 16.19 -5.20 21.75
C LEU A 58 17.22 -5.72 20.74
N PHE A 59 18.42 -5.13 20.72
CA PHE A 59 19.51 -5.53 19.84
C PHE A 59 20.27 -6.77 20.33
N GLN A 60 20.15 -7.15 21.61
CA GLN A 60 20.82 -8.35 22.14
C GLN A 60 20.22 -9.65 21.59
N SER A 61 18.93 -9.66 21.27
CA SER A 61 18.27 -10.81 20.63
C SER A 61 18.77 -11.07 19.19
N LEU A 62 19.20 -10.02 18.48
CA LEU A 62 19.83 -10.11 17.17
C LEU A 62 21.32 -10.51 17.26
N ARG A 63 21.97 -10.21 18.39
CA ARG A 63 23.38 -10.51 18.61
C ARG A 63 23.66 -11.96 19.01
N ALA A 64 22.67 -12.69 19.52
CA ALA A 64 22.80 -14.11 19.78
C ALA A 64 23.04 -14.96 18.50
N LEU A 65 22.88 -14.35 17.32
CA LEU A 65 23.21 -14.92 16.00
C LEU A 65 24.57 -14.42 15.45
N GLU A 66 25.34 -13.65 16.21
CA GLU A 66 26.68 -13.20 15.82
C GLU A 66 27.69 -14.31 16.15
N PRO A 67 28.27 -15.04 15.16
CA PRO A 67 29.44 -15.85 15.46
C PRO A 67 30.58 -14.90 15.78
N ALA A 68 31.10 -15.02 17.00
CA ALA A 68 32.26 -14.29 17.49
C ALA A 68 33.38 -14.29 16.44
N LEU A 69 33.73 -13.11 15.93
CA LEU A 69 34.98 -12.92 15.19
C LEU A 69 36.16 -13.00 16.17
N ALA A 70 36.48 -14.21 16.60
CA ALA A 70 37.79 -14.54 17.15
C ALA A 70 38.76 -14.64 15.96
N GLN A 71 39.67 -13.67 15.86
CA GLN A 71 40.81 -13.70 14.95
C GLN A 71 41.71 -14.90 15.28
N ALA A 72 41.99 -15.78 14.30
CA ALA A 72 43.25 -16.51 14.00
C ALA A 72 42.97 -17.77 13.12
N PRO A 73 43.97 -18.44 12.50
CA PRO A 73 44.19 -18.45 11.06
C PRO A 73 43.74 -19.75 10.34
N ALA A 74 43.44 -19.57 9.04
CA ALA A 74 43.59 -20.53 7.95
C ALA A 74 43.16 -22.00 8.18
N THR A 75 41.94 -22.35 7.77
CA THR A 75 41.69 -23.61 7.09
C THR A 75 40.56 -23.42 6.09
N ALA A 76 40.86 -23.58 4.80
CA ALA A 76 39.91 -23.45 3.71
C ALA A 76 38.84 -24.55 3.78
N LEU A 77 37.57 -24.15 3.83
CA LEU A 77 36.42 -25.01 3.56
C LEU A 77 35.57 -24.37 2.45
N PRO A 78 34.89 -25.18 1.61
CA PRO A 78 34.35 -24.74 0.33
C PRO A 78 33.23 -23.71 0.50
N PRO A 79 33.03 -22.82 -0.49
CA PRO A 79 32.00 -21.78 -0.43
C PRO A 79 30.62 -22.43 -0.40
N VAL A 80 29.92 -22.28 0.73
CA VAL A 80 28.49 -22.60 0.83
C VAL A 80 27.74 -21.58 -0.03
N PRO A 81 26.85 -22.01 -0.94
CA PRO A 81 26.04 -21.08 -1.73
C PRO A 81 25.06 -20.38 -0.79
N HIS A 82 25.30 -19.09 -0.56
CA HIS A 82 24.34 -18.21 0.12
C HIS A 82 23.06 -18.14 -0.74
N PRO A 83 21.86 -18.39 -0.19
CA PRO A 83 20.63 -18.01 -0.87
C PRO A 83 20.59 -16.48 -0.98
N PRO A 84 20.25 -15.90 -2.15
CA PRO A 84 20.20 -14.45 -2.30
C PRO A 84 19.14 -13.88 -1.34
N ALA A 85 19.51 -12.83 -0.61
CA ALA A 85 18.61 -12.05 0.20
C ALA A 85 17.39 -11.64 -0.65
N SER A 86 16.20 -12.03 -0.21
CA SER A 86 14.95 -11.73 -0.91
C SER A 86 14.66 -10.24 -0.71
N VAL A 87 15.12 -9.43 -1.67
CA VAL A 87 14.77 -8.02 -1.76
C VAL A 87 13.30 -7.96 -2.13
N VAL A 88 12.44 -7.57 -1.18
CA VAL A 88 11.02 -7.35 -1.45
C VAL A 88 10.94 -6.19 -2.45
N THR A 89 10.77 -6.52 -3.72
CA THR A 89 10.70 -5.55 -4.79
C THR A 89 9.30 -4.96 -4.80
N THR A 90 9.15 -3.70 -4.36
CA THR A 90 7.90 -2.93 -4.41
C THR A 90 7.60 -2.41 -5.83
N SER A 91 7.96 -3.18 -6.85
CA SER A 91 7.72 -2.83 -8.25
C SER A 91 6.26 -3.13 -8.62
N LEU A 92 5.68 -2.30 -9.49
CA LEU A 92 4.33 -2.54 -10.04
C LEU A 92 4.27 -3.86 -10.82
N LEU A 93 5.34 -4.16 -11.56
CA LEU A 93 5.49 -5.36 -12.38
C LEU A 93 6.27 -6.44 -11.63
N SER A 94 5.87 -7.70 -11.81
CA SER A 94 6.67 -8.83 -11.36
C SER A 94 7.97 -8.95 -12.19
N PRO A 95 9.01 -9.61 -11.66
CA PRO A 95 10.24 -9.85 -12.42
C PRO A 95 10.02 -10.53 -13.78
N ALA A 96 9.03 -11.42 -13.88
CA ALA A 96 8.65 -12.08 -15.13
C ALA A 96 8.05 -11.09 -16.14
N GLN A 97 7.15 -10.21 -15.68
CA GLN A 97 6.51 -9.18 -16.50
C GLN A 97 7.51 -8.10 -16.95
N LEU A 98 8.54 -7.83 -16.15
CA LEU A 98 9.66 -6.97 -16.52
C LEU A 98 10.51 -7.57 -17.65
N ALA A 99 10.64 -8.90 -17.73
CA ALA A 99 11.40 -9.59 -18.78
C ALA A 99 10.66 -9.62 -20.12
N ALA A 100 9.33 -9.71 -20.09
CA ALA A 100 8.46 -9.71 -21.28
C ALA A 100 7.36 -8.65 -21.15
N PRO A 101 7.68 -7.36 -21.43
CA PRO A 101 6.68 -6.31 -21.41
C PRO A 101 5.73 -6.48 -22.59
N GLY A 102 4.46 -6.17 -22.38
CA GLY A 102 3.48 -6.13 -23.44
C GLY A 102 3.78 -5.09 -24.53
N PRO A 103 2.97 -5.06 -25.60
CA PRO A 103 3.13 -4.12 -26.71
C PRO A 103 3.18 -2.66 -26.25
N ARG A 104 4.05 -1.87 -26.90
CA ARG A 104 4.07 -0.41 -26.70
C ARG A 104 2.77 0.20 -27.21
N MET A 105 2.06 0.90 -26.33
CA MET A 105 0.86 1.65 -26.68
C MET A 105 0.78 2.95 -25.88
N SER A 106 -0.07 3.87 -26.34
CA SER A 106 -0.35 5.10 -25.58
C SER A 106 -1.09 4.75 -24.29
N LEU A 107 -1.02 5.63 -23.28
CA LEU A 107 -1.78 5.43 -22.05
C LEU A 107 -3.29 5.34 -22.33
N THR A 108 -3.80 6.14 -23.27
CA THR A 108 -5.22 6.12 -23.65
C THR A 108 -5.61 4.78 -24.26
N ASP A 109 -4.83 4.27 -25.22
CA ASP A 109 -5.11 2.97 -25.85
C ASP A 109 -5.03 1.84 -24.82
N PHE A 110 -4.07 1.92 -23.88
CA PHE A 110 -3.97 0.98 -22.78
C PHE A 110 -5.22 1.00 -21.89
N CYS A 111 -5.67 2.17 -21.47
CA CYS A 111 -6.85 2.29 -20.62
C CYS A 111 -8.11 1.76 -21.29
N VAL A 112 -8.27 2.00 -22.61
CA VAL A 112 -9.37 1.44 -23.39
C VAL A 112 -9.26 -0.07 -23.54
N ALA A 113 -8.07 -0.58 -23.87
CA ALA A 113 -7.86 -2.01 -24.12
C ALA A 113 -8.05 -2.89 -22.87
N TYR A 114 -7.74 -2.36 -21.69
CA TYR A 114 -7.80 -3.09 -20.41
C TYR A 114 -8.88 -2.57 -19.46
N GLU A 115 -9.86 -1.81 -19.98
CA GLU A 115 -11.03 -1.31 -19.24
C GLU A 115 -10.65 -0.61 -17.91
N VAL A 116 -9.59 0.20 -17.97
CA VAL A 116 -9.15 1.01 -16.83
C VAL A 116 -10.10 2.19 -16.66
N SER A 117 -10.50 2.49 -15.42
CA SER A 117 -11.44 3.58 -15.14
C SER A 117 -10.93 4.94 -15.62
N GLU A 118 -11.82 5.78 -16.14
CA GLU A 118 -11.49 7.12 -16.64
C GLU A 118 -10.89 8.01 -15.53
N THR A 119 -11.34 7.83 -14.29
CA THR A 119 -10.79 8.51 -13.11
C THR A 119 -9.32 8.15 -12.89
N LEU A 120 -8.95 6.88 -13.05
CA LEU A 120 -7.58 6.41 -12.92
C LEU A 120 -6.73 6.89 -14.10
N GLN A 121 -7.26 6.85 -15.32
CA GLN A 121 -6.60 7.41 -16.51
C GLN A 121 -6.27 8.90 -16.32
N ALA A 122 -7.22 9.70 -15.83
CA ALA A 122 -7.01 11.13 -15.59
C ALA A 122 -5.90 11.38 -14.55
N LYS A 123 -5.86 10.61 -13.47
CA LYS A 123 -4.79 10.68 -12.46
C LYS A 123 -3.43 10.32 -13.04
N LEU A 124 -3.35 9.26 -13.84
CA LEU A 124 -2.10 8.85 -14.49
C LEU A 124 -1.61 9.93 -15.47
N LEU A 125 -2.49 10.50 -16.30
CA LEU A 125 -2.14 11.62 -17.19
C LEU A 125 -1.67 12.86 -16.43
N GLN A 126 -2.35 13.21 -15.33
CA GLN A 126 -2.00 14.35 -14.48
C GLN A 126 -0.59 14.20 -13.87
N ASN A 127 -0.15 12.97 -13.62
CA ASN A 127 1.17 12.65 -13.10
C ASN A 127 2.22 12.37 -14.20
N GLY A 128 1.91 12.69 -15.46
CA GLY A 128 2.87 12.63 -16.56
C GLY A 128 3.05 11.24 -17.20
N PHE A 129 2.21 10.27 -16.85
CA PHE A 129 2.20 8.98 -17.53
C PHE A 129 1.63 9.16 -18.94
N SER A 130 2.42 8.81 -19.96
CA SER A 130 2.03 8.99 -21.38
C SER A 130 1.99 7.68 -22.17
N SER A 131 2.68 6.64 -21.68
CA SER A 131 2.78 5.34 -22.37
C SER A 131 2.76 4.17 -21.38
N SER A 132 2.26 3.02 -21.82
CA SER A 132 2.25 1.77 -21.05
C SER A 132 3.64 1.34 -20.55
N HIS A 133 4.71 1.74 -21.22
CA HIS A 133 6.06 1.42 -20.77
C HIS A 133 6.55 2.20 -19.56
N SER A 134 5.97 3.35 -19.26
CA SER A 134 6.35 4.13 -18.07
C SER A 134 6.18 3.30 -16.80
N PHE A 135 5.21 2.37 -16.79
CA PHE A 135 4.95 1.43 -15.70
C PHE A 135 6.14 0.53 -15.32
N ARG A 136 7.10 0.31 -16.24
CA ARG A 136 8.34 -0.47 -15.96
C ARG A 136 9.25 0.19 -14.94
N PHE A 137 9.15 1.50 -14.81
CA PHE A 137 9.98 2.30 -13.91
C PHE A 137 9.20 2.80 -12.71
N THR A 138 7.96 2.34 -12.54
CA THR A 138 7.05 2.81 -11.48
C THR A 138 7.02 1.82 -10.34
N SER A 139 7.27 2.31 -9.13
CA SER A 139 7.05 1.52 -7.91
C SER A 139 5.60 1.66 -7.42
N LEU A 140 5.16 0.70 -6.61
CA LEU A 140 3.86 0.80 -5.94
C LEU A 140 3.81 2.00 -4.98
N GLU A 141 4.94 2.34 -4.36
CA GLU A 141 5.08 3.50 -3.48
C GLU A 141 4.87 4.82 -4.24
N ASP A 142 5.41 4.93 -5.46
CA ASP A 142 5.17 6.10 -6.32
C ASP A 142 3.68 6.27 -6.62
N LEU A 143 2.98 5.17 -6.92
CA LEU A 143 1.55 5.19 -7.21
C LEU A 143 0.70 5.53 -5.98
N GLU A 144 1.09 5.08 -4.79
CA GLU A 144 0.47 5.50 -3.54
C GLU A 144 0.73 6.98 -3.26
N SER A 145 1.95 7.46 -3.54
CA SER A 145 2.33 8.87 -3.31
C SER A 145 1.55 9.85 -4.19
N ILE A 146 1.15 9.45 -5.41
CA ILE A 146 0.29 10.25 -6.28
C ILE A 146 -1.20 10.15 -5.94
N GLY A 147 -1.55 9.43 -4.87
CA GLY A 147 -2.91 9.35 -4.33
C GLY A 147 -3.81 8.34 -5.01
N LEU A 148 -3.27 7.26 -5.58
CA LEU A 148 -4.11 6.13 -6.02
C LEU A 148 -4.68 5.40 -4.79
N LEU A 149 -5.96 5.08 -4.86
CA LEU A 149 -6.62 4.24 -3.88
C LEU A 149 -6.23 2.77 -4.09
N ARG A 150 -6.36 1.96 -3.03
CA ARG A 150 -6.04 0.52 -3.09
C ARG A 150 -6.81 -0.23 -4.18
N GLY A 151 -8.06 0.13 -4.42
CA GLY A 151 -8.88 -0.46 -5.49
C GLY A 151 -8.38 -0.09 -6.88
N GLU A 152 -7.94 1.16 -7.07
CA GLU A 152 -7.36 1.64 -8.33
C GLU A 152 -6.01 0.97 -8.60
N LEU A 153 -5.18 0.81 -7.57
CA LEU A 153 -3.93 0.04 -7.64
C LEU A 153 -4.19 -1.42 -8.03
N ALA A 154 -5.20 -2.07 -7.44
CA ALA A 154 -5.56 -3.44 -7.80
C ALA A 154 -6.02 -3.54 -9.27
N GLN A 155 -6.86 -2.60 -9.72
CA GLN A 155 -7.29 -2.52 -11.13
C GLN A 155 -6.09 -2.33 -12.06
N LEU A 156 -5.16 -1.43 -11.73
CA LEU A 156 -3.97 -1.19 -12.53
C LEU A 156 -3.07 -2.43 -12.61
N ARG A 157 -2.88 -3.14 -11.49
CA ARG A 157 -2.08 -4.38 -11.45
C ARG A 157 -2.68 -5.50 -12.29
N ASP A 158 -4.00 -5.65 -12.26
CA ASP A 158 -4.73 -6.60 -13.10
C ASP A 158 -4.57 -6.23 -14.59
N ALA A 159 -4.79 -4.97 -14.95
CA ALA A 159 -4.60 -4.47 -16.32
C ALA A 159 -3.17 -4.70 -16.84
N VAL A 160 -2.16 -4.38 -16.02
CA VAL A 160 -0.73 -4.60 -16.34
C VAL A 160 -0.44 -6.10 -16.51
N SER A 161 -1.05 -6.96 -15.70
CA SER A 161 -0.85 -8.41 -15.80
C SER A 161 -1.42 -8.96 -17.11
N ARG A 162 -2.62 -8.54 -17.49
CA ARG A 162 -3.23 -8.89 -18.79
C ARG A 162 -2.41 -8.35 -19.97
N TRP A 163 -1.82 -7.17 -19.82
CA TRP A 163 -1.00 -6.54 -20.86
C TRP A 163 0.31 -7.28 -21.14
N CYS A 164 0.96 -7.81 -20.12
CA CYS A 164 2.17 -8.60 -20.27
C CYS A 164 1.93 -9.99 -20.89
N GLY A 165 0.67 -10.42 -20.99
CA GLY A 165 0.30 -11.81 -21.27
C GLY A 165 0.55 -12.68 -20.03
N GLU A 166 -0.48 -13.38 -19.57
CA GLU A 166 -0.30 -14.42 -18.54
C GLU A 166 0.63 -15.54 -19.02
#